data_AF-A0A1C5T0P1-F1
#
_entry.id   AF-A0A1C5T0P1-F1
#
_cell.length_a   1.000
_cell.length_b   1.000
_cell.length_c   1.000
_cell.angle_alpha   90.00
_cell.angle_beta   90.00
_cell.angle_gamma   90.00
#
_symmetry.space_group_name_H-M   'P 1'
#
loop_
_entity.id
_entity.type
_entity.pdbx_description
1 polymer ?
#
loop_
_entity_poly.entity_id
_entity_poly.type
_entity_poly.pdbx_seq_one_letter_code
_entity_poly.pdbx_strand_id
1 'polypeptide(L)'
;MANATTNATDMIVKYDSAFGEVTLTAEDVKKYLVKGGGQLTDQELKLGMELCKYQKLNPFTGEVYFIKFGNDFQLVVGYETYKRRAEENPEYIGRKSGIVVQRGGEVIQKEGTCLYPTETLIGGWCRVFREKRGREDETYKEVGLKEYDKGQANWKSKPCTMIEKVAVSQALRAAFPTDYEGLYTDVEMGSQEYSSNMPKSEPSNTENTNDVIEGQCREINDMDQLIAHEERTRLFDNVTKIYGEDGVNIIKEICDSFGFESTKKLTKQQYFNLVEAVNERMVKDEIQESKIAELEW
;
A
#
# COMPACT_ATOMS: atom_id res chain seq x y z
N MET A 1 -4.20 45.92 1.15
CA MET A 1 -4.29 44.61 1.82
C MET A 1 -4.20 43.56 0.73
N ALA A 2 -3.09 42.84 0.66
CA ALA A 2 -2.83 41.85 -0.37
C ALA A 2 -3.43 40.51 0.05
N ASN A 3 -4.35 39.98 -0.75
CA ASN A 3 -4.82 38.60 -0.62
C ASN A 3 -3.73 37.68 -1.16
N ALA A 4 -3.10 36.92 -0.26
CA ALA A 4 -2.16 35.87 -0.61
C ALA A 4 -2.93 34.70 -1.23
N THR A 5 -2.83 34.57 -2.54
CA THR A 5 -3.21 33.35 -3.26
C THR A 5 -2.11 32.33 -3.02
N THR A 6 -2.29 31.42 -2.07
CA THR A 6 -1.37 30.29 -1.86
C THR A 6 -1.50 29.36 -3.06
N ASN A 7 -0.54 29.41 -3.98
CA ASN A 7 -0.46 28.47 -5.11
C ASN A 7 -0.22 27.05 -4.57
N ALA A 8 -0.92 26.06 -5.14
CA ALA A 8 -0.88 24.65 -4.74
C ALA A 8 0.49 23.95 -4.96
N THR A 9 1.49 24.68 -5.46
CA THR A 9 2.85 24.19 -5.77
C THR A 9 3.76 24.08 -4.53
N ASP A 10 3.41 24.73 -3.41
CA ASP A 10 4.28 24.84 -2.22
C ASP A 10 3.83 23.98 -1.03
N MET A 11 3.04 22.92 -1.23
CA MET A 11 2.70 22.03 -0.12
C MET A 11 3.91 21.16 0.24
N ILE A 12 4.47 21.43 1.42
CA ILE A 12 5.59 20.69 2.00
C ILE A 12 5.23 20.29 3.42
N VAL A 13 5.43 19.01 3.74
CA VAL A 13 5.19 18.46 5.07
C VAL A 13 6.44 17.74 5.55
N LYS A 14 6.90 18.08 6.75
CA LYS A 14 8.06 17.47 7.41
C LYS A 14 7.67 16.84 8.72
N TYR A 15 8.18 15.64 8.99
CA TYR A 15 7.95 14.88 10.22
C TYR A 15 8.96 13.75 10.36
N ASP A 16 9.12 13.25 11.59
CA ASP A 16 9.93 12.07 11.87
C ASP A 16 9.08 10.80 11.76
N SER A 17 9.55 9.85 10.95
CA SER A 17 9.03 8.49 10.85
C SER A 17 9.87 7.50 11.64
N ALA A 18 9.45 6.24 11.72
CA ALA A 18 10.26 5.17 12.31
C ALA A 18 11.61 4.95 11.60
N PHE A 19 11.74 5.42 10.36
CA PHE A 19 12.94 5.27 9.52
C PHE A 19 13.73 6.59 9.34
N GLY A 20 13.40 7.64 10.08
CA GLY A 20 14.07 8.94 10.02
C GLY A 20 13.16 10.08 9.52
N GLU A 21 13.77 11.26 9.29
CA GLU A 21 13.07 12.45 8.83
C GLU A 21 12.50 12.25 7.43
N VAL A 22 11.21 12.58 7.25
CA VAL A 22 10.51 12.54 5.97
C VAL A 22 10.14 13.96 5.57
N THR A 23 10.52 14.35 4.36
CA THR A 23 10.03 15.55 3.70
C THR A 23 9.16 15.13 2.51
N LEU A 24 7.86 15.43 2.58
CA LEU A 24 6.93 15.22 1.47
C LEU A 24 6.64 16.55 0.80
N THR A 25 6.85 16.61 -0.51
CA THR A 25 6.38 17.72 -1.35
C THR A 25 5.22 17.27 -2.23
N ALA A 26 4.34 18.21 -2.60
CA ALA A 26 3.27 17.96 -3.57
C ALA A 26 3.78 17.35 -4.88
N GLU A 27 4.93 17.82 -5.35
CA GLU A 27 5.56 17.34 -6.58
C GLU A 27 6.05 15.90 -6.44
N ASP A 28 6.72 15.57 -5.34
CA ASP A 28 7.23 14.22 -5.10
C ASP A 28 6.10 13.20 -5.01
N VAL A 29 5.01 13.55 -4.31
CA VAL A 29 3.85 12.67 -4.19
C VAL A 29 3.24 12.43 -5.57
N LYS A 30 2.93 13.51 -6.32
CA LYS A 30 2.33 13.41 -7.67
C LYS A 30 3.20 12.63 -8.66
N LYS A 31 4.53 12.76 -8.55
CA LYS A 31 5.48 12.18 -9.51
C LYS A 31 5.89 10.75 -9.19
N TYR A 32 6.03 10.40 -7.91
CA TYR A 32 6.68 9.15 -7.50
C TYR A 32 5.81 8.23 -6.65
N LEU A 33 4.77 8.73 -5.99
CA LEU A 33 4.06 7.98 -4.94
C LEU A 33 2.64 7.54 -5.34
N VAL A 34 2.08 8.10 -6.41
CA VAL A 34 0.73 7.75 -6.88
C VAL A 34 0.75 6.49 -7.74
N LYS A 35 -0.07 5.51 -7.36
CA LYS A 35 -0.32 4.26 -8.09
C LYS A 35 -1.75 4.26 -8.64
N GLY A 36 -1.99 3.47 -9.70
CA GLY A 36 -3.34 3.28 -10.29
C GLY A 36 -3.66 4.17 -11.49
N GLY A 37 -2.71 5.00 -11.93
CA GLY A 37 -2.81 5.77 -13.19
C GLY A 37 -3.68 7.03 -13.11
N GLY A 38 -4.32 7.31 -11.98
CA GLY A 38 -5.05 8.56 -11.73
C GLY A 38 -4.15 9.71 -11.27
N GLN A 39 -4.64 10.94 -11.42
CA GLN A 39 -3.99 12.15 -10.88
C GLN A 39 -4.71 12.62 -9.62
N LEU A 40 -3.96 12.87 -8.55
CA LEU A 40 -4.54 13.40 -7.30
C LEU A 40 -5.03 14.84 -7.48
N THR A 41 -6.20 15.13 -6.93
CA THR A 41 -6.64 16.51 -6.71
C THR A 41 -5.82 17.15 -5.58
N ASP A 42 -5.77 18.48 -5.53
CA ASP A 42 -5.04 19.18 -4.47
C ASP A 42 -5.63 18.91 -3.06
N GLN A 43 -6.92 18.60 -2.98
CA GLN A 43 -7.57 18.20 -1.73
C GLN A 43 -7.09 16.81 -1.26
N GLU A 44 -7.08 15.82 -2.16
CA GLU A 44 -6.60 14.46 -1.88
C GLU A 44 -5.12 14.44 -1.52
N LEU A 45 -4.33 15.25 -2.23
CA LEU A 45 -2.91 15.44 -1.96
C LEU A 45 -2.70 15.97 -0.55
N LYS A 46 -3.38 17.07 -0.19
CA LYS A 46 -3.29 17.66 1.15
C LYS A 46 -3.72 16.67 2.24
N LEU A 47 -4.86 16.01 2.03
CA LEU A 47 -5.37 15.02 2.97
C LEU A 47 -4.36 13.90 3.20
N GLY A 48 -3.81 13.33 2.13
CA GLY A 48 -2.88 12.21 2.25
C GLY A 48 -1.53 12.59 2.84
N MET A 49 -1.00 13.77 2.52
CA MET A 49 0.22 14.27 3.14
C MET A 49 0.05 14.53 4.64
N GLU A 50 -1.07 15.14 5.05
CA GLU A 50 -1.36 15.36 6.48
C GLU A 50 -1.61 14.04 7.22
N LEU A 51 -2.23 13.04 6.58
CA LEU A 51 -2.39 11.72 7.19
C LEU A 51 -1.05 11.02 7.38
N CYS A 52 -0.16 11.09 6.38
CA CYS A 52 1.20 10.55 6.51
C CYS A 52 1.95 11.18 7.69
N LYS A 53 1.82 12.50 7.85
CA LYS A 53 2.40 13.24 8.98
C LYS A 53 1.81 12.84 10.32
N TYR A 54 0.49 12.84 10.43
CA TYR A 54 -0.23 12.51 11.65
C TYR A 54 0.09 11.08 12.11
N GLN A 55 0.15 10.15 11.16
CA GLN A 55 0.45 8.74 11.40
C GLN A 55 1.95 8.42 11.41
N LYS A 56 2.83 9.38 11.14
CA LYS A 56 4.28 9.19 11.00
C LYS A 56 4.65 8.07 10.01
N LEU A 57 3.90 7.95 8.91
CA LEU A 57 4.10 6.93 7.87
C LEU A 57 5.03 7.46 6.79
N ASN A 58 6.01 6.67 6.34
CA ASN A 58 6.85 7.02 5.22
C ASN A 58 6.36 6.39 3.91
N PRO A 59 5.84 7.17 2.95
CA PRO A 59 5.38 6.63 1.66
C PRO A 59 6.51 6.14 0.76
N PHE A 60 7.76 6.59 0.96
CA PHE A 60 8.90 6.17 0.15
C PHE A 60 9.38 4.75 0.48
N THR A 61 9.16 4.29 1.71
CA THR A 61 9.54 2.94 2.18
C THR A 61 8.41 1.92 2.04
N GLY A 62 7.27 2.32 1.45
CA GLY A 62 6.11 1.45 1.27
C GLY A 62 5.26 1.25 2.53
N GLU A 63 5.39 2.13 3.54
CA GLU A 63 4.50 2.10 4.71
C GLU A 63 3.08 2.54 4.39
N VAL A 64 2.92 3.34 3.33
CA VAL A 64 1.64 3.82 2.82
C VAL A 64 1.71 4.05 1.31
N TYR A 65 0.61 3.75 0.63
CA TYR A 65 0.48 3.90 -0.81
C TYR A 65 -0.68 4.83 -1.14
N PHE A 66 -0.42 5.80 -2.01
CA PHE A 66 -1.45 6.62 -2.63
C PHE A 66 -1.97 5.86 -3.84
N ILE A 67 -3.22 5.41 -3.81
CA ILE A 67 -3.84 4.67 -4.90
C ILE A 67 -4.98 5.50 -5.46
N LYS A 68 -4.98 5.78 -6.77
CA LYS A 68 -6.09 6.43 -7.44
C LYS A 68 -6.48 5.69 -8.71
N PHE A 69 -7.71 5.18 -8.75
CA PHE A 69 -8.30 4.51 -9.90
C PHE A 69 -9.49 5.32 -10.40
N GLY A 70 -9.38 5.87 -11.61
CA GLY A 70 -10.38 6.82 -12.11
C GLY A 70 -10.51 8.01 -11.14
N ASN A 71 -11.70 8.16 -10.55
CA ASN A 71 -11.97 9.20 -9.56
C ASN A 71 -11.73 8.76 -8.11
N ASP A 72 -11.64 7.44 -7.85
CA ASP A 72 -11.57 6.92 -6.49
C ASP A 72 -10.13 6.99 -5.97
N PHE A 73 -9.92 7.79 -4.91
CA PHE A 73 -8.65 7.90 -4.20
C PHE A 73 -8.70 7.12 -2.88
N GLN A 74 -7.65 6.37 -2.60
CA GLN A 74 -7.50 5.58 -1.37
C GLN A 74 -6.05 5.66 -0.88
N LEU A 75 -5.90 5.77 0.45
CA LEU A 75 -4.62 5.59 1.14
C LEU A 75 -4.57 4.20 1.73
N VAL A 76 -3.62 3.40 1.24
CA VAL A 76 -3.46 2.01 1.68
C VAL A 76 -2.21 1.88 2.52
N VAL A 77 -2.37 1.57 3.79
CA VAL A 77 -1.26 1.27 4.70
C VAL A 77 -0.62 -0.06 4.29
N GLY A 78 0.72 -0.08 4.24
CA GLY A 78 1.50 -1.27 3.97
C GLY A 78 1.29 -2.35 5.04
N TYR A 79 1.25 -3.61 4.62
CA TYR A 79 1.07 -4.75 5.53
C TYR A 79 2.17 -4.83 6.60
N GLU A 80 3.41 -4.53 6.21
CA GLU A 80 4.56 -4.56 7.11
C GLU A 80 4.47 -3.51 8.23
N THR A 81 3.85 -2.36 7.96
CA THR A 81 3.60 -1.31 8.96
C THR A 81 2.78 -1.83 10.12
N TYR A 82 1.75 -2.66 9.84
CA TYR A 82 0.94 -3.26 10.89
C TYR A 82 1.79 -4.13 11.80
N LYS A 83 2.60 -5.00 11.22
CA LYS A 83 3.46 -5.90 12.01
C LYS A 83 4.49 -5.11 12.82
N ARG A 84 5.17 -4.13 12.22
CA ARG A 84 6.19 -3.35 12.93
C ARG A 84 5.61 -2.64 14.15
N ARG A 85 4.47 -1.95 14.01
CA ARG A 85 3.82 -1.28 15.16
C ARG A 85 3.44 -2.25 16.27
N ALA A 86 3.05 -3.48 15.91
CA ALA A 86 2.77 -4.52 16.90
C ALA A 86 4.05 -4.94 17.63
N GLU A 87 5.14 -5.21 16.90
CA GLU A 87 6.44 -5.58 17.48
C GLU A 87 7.05 -4.45 18.34
N GLU A 88 6.74 -3.18 18.02
CA GLU A 88 7.15 -2.01 18.81
C GLU A 88 6.32 -1.82 20.09
N ASN A 89 5.12 -2.43 20.18
CA ASN A 89 4.26 -2.29 21.35
C ASN A 89 4.77 -3.19 22.51
N PRO A 90 5.06 -2.62 23.70
CA PRO A 90 5.54 -3.40 24.85
C PRO A 90 4.58 -4.48 25.37
N GLU A 91 3.28 -4.33 25.12
CA GLU A 91 2.24 -5.30 25.47
C GLU A 91 2.13 -6.44 24.45
N TYR A 92 2.78 -6.37 23.28
CA TYR A 92 2.66 -7.43 22.27
C TYR A 92 3.47 -8.69 22.65
N ILE A 93 2.78 -9.82 22.74
CA ILE A 93 3.40 -11.12 23.04
C ILE A 93 3.67 -11.91 21.74
N GLY A 94 2.76 -11.80 20.78
CA GLY A 94 2.86 -12.53 19.52
C GLY A 94 1.53 -12.72 18.81
N ARG A 95 1.56 -13.49 17.73
CA ARG A 95 0.38 -13.70 16.87
C ARG A 95 0.43 -15.05 16.18
N LYS A 96 -0.74 -15.63 15.92
CA LYS A 96 -0.94 -16.76 14.99
C LYS A 96 -1.93 -16.36 13.91
N SER A 97 -1.72 -16.82 12.69
CA SER A 97 -2.67 -16.61 11.59
C SER A 97 -2.64 -17.75 10.59
N GLY A 98 -3.66 -17.77 9.77
CA GLY A 98 -3.64 -18.52 8.54
C GLY A 98 -4.98 -18.46 7.84
N ILE A 99 -5.30 -19.54 7.14
CA ILE A 99 -6.48 -19.65 6.30
C ILE A 99 -7.56 -20.53 6.93
N VAL A 100 -8.79 -20.26 6.56
CA VAL A 100 -9.96 -21.09 6.85
C VAL A 100 -10.33 -21.81 5.57
N VAL A 101 -10.43 -23.14 5.64
CA VAL A 101 -10.71 -23.98 4.48
C VAL A 101 -11.88 -24.91 4.77
N GLN A 102 -12.62 -25.25 3.73
CA GLN A 102 -13.56 -26.35 3.74
C GLN A 102 -12.88 -27.59 3.18
N ARG A 103 -12.90 -28.69 3.92
CA ARG A 103 -12.40 -30.00 3.48
C ARG A 103 -13.54 -31.02 3.63
N GLY A 104 -14.14 -31.40 2.51
CA GLY A 104 -15.38 -32.18 2.54
C GLY A 104 -16.51 -31.41 3.23
N GLY A 105 -17.04 -31.96 4.33
CA GLY A 105 -18.11 -31.34 5.13
C GLY A 105 -17.63 -30.49 6.30
N GLU A 106 -16.32 -30.40 6.54
CA GLU A 106 -15.75 -29.75 7.73
C GLU A 106 -15.09 -28.40 7.39
N VAL A 107 -15.23 -27.45 8.31
CA VAL A 107 -14.51 -26.17 8.28
C VAL A 107 -13.30 -26.27 9.20
N ILE A 108 -12.11 -26.01 8.66
CA ILE A 108 -10.83 -26.20 9.35
C ILE A 108 -10.04 -24.88 9.32
N GLN A 109 -9.56 -24.45 10.49
CA GLN A 109 -8.59 -23.37 10.62
C GLN A 109 -7.18 -23.95 10.50
N LYS A 110 -6.41 -23.47 9.53
CA LYS A 110 -5.02 -23.87 9.31
C LYS A 110 -4.11 -22.69 9.60
N GLU A 111 -3.04 -22.93 10.35
CA GLU A 111 -1.96 -21.96 10.49
C GLU A 111 -1.16 -21.91 9.18
N GLY A 112 -0.75 -20.70 8.77
CA GLY A 112 -0.15 -20.45 7.47
C GLY A 112 -1.15 -20.46 6.30
N THR A 113 -0.62 -20.40 5.08
CA THR A 113 -1.41 -20.10 3.85
C THR A 113 -1.35 -21.18 2.79
N CYS A 114 -0.86 -22.38 3.13
CA CYS A 114 -0.82 -23.49 2.18
C CYS A 114 -2.21 -24.11 1.99
N LEU A 115 -2.76 -24.02 0.78
CA LEU A 115 -4.01 -24.67 0.39
C LEU A 115 -3.71 -26.03 -0.25
N TYR A 116 -4.33 -27.10 0.25
CA TYR A 116 -4.17 -28.45 -0.31
C TYR A 116 -5.21 -28.74 -1.40
N PRO A 117 -4.94 -29.67 -2.34
CA PRO A 117 -5.85 -29.95 -3.47
C PRO A 117 -7.28 -30.38 -3.11
N THR A 118 -7.49 -30.92 -1.91
CA THR A 118 -8.79 -31.38 -1.41
C THR A 118 -9.53 -30.32 -0.59
N GLU A 119 -9.03 -29.09 -0.57
CA GLU A 119 -9.52 -27.99 0.24
C GLU A 119 -10.04 -26.85 -0.62
N THR A 120 -11.10 -26.22 -0.15
CA THR A 120 -11.61 -24.97 -0.72
C THR A 120 -11.31 -23.84 0.26
N LEU A 121 -10.62 -22.80 -0.19
CA LEU A 121 -10.41 -21.59 0.62
C LEU A 121 -11.76 -20.88 0.84
N ILE A 122 -12.08 -20.60 2.10
CA ILE A 122 -13.32 -19.88 2.45
C ILE A 122 -13.06 -18.62 3.29
N GLY A 123 -11.88 -18.47 3.90
CA GLY A 123 -11.57 -17.32 4.73
C GLY A 123 -10.14 -17.26 5.24
N GLY A 124 -9.90 -16.31 6.14
CA GLY A 124 -8.64 -16.09 6.85
C GLY A 124 -8.90 -15.81 8.32
N TRP A 125 -7.95 -16.13 9.18
CA TRP A 125 -8.08 -15.92 10.62
C TRP A 125 -6.77 -15.44 11.24
N CYS A 126 -6.89 -14.74 12.37
CA CYS A 126 -5.76 -14.26 13.13
C CYS A 126 -6.09 -14.17 14.64
N ARG A 127 -5.14 -14.58 15.48
CA ARG A 127 -5.13 -14.46 16.94
C ARG A 127 -3.93 -13.62 17.34
N VAL A 128 -4.15 -12.51 18.02
CA VAL A 128 -3.11 -11.65 18.59
C VAL A 128 -3.13 -11.82 20.10
N PHE A 129 -1.96 -12.06 20.68
CA PHE A 129 -1.75 -12.20 22.11
C PHE A 129 -1.06 -10.96 22.63
N ARG A 130 -1.61 -10.35 23.68
CA ARG A 130 -1.02 -9.18 24.34
C ARG A 130 -1.09 -9.31 25.86
N GLU A 131 -0.17 -8.67 26.55
CA GLU A 131 -0.22 -8.50 28.00
C GLU A 131 -1.05 -7.27 28.35
N LYS A 132 -2.22 -7.47 28.95
CA LYS A 132 -3.10 -6.39 29.40
C LYS A 132 -3.27 -6.44 30.90
N ARG A 133 -2.66 -5.48 31.60
CA ARG A 133 -2.71 -5.36 33.08
C ARG A 133 -2.19 -6.63 33.80
N GLY A 134 -1.07 -7.18 33.34
CA GLY A 134 -0.44 -8.35 33.97
C GLY A 134 -1.12 -9.68 33.64
N ARG A 135 -1.94 -9.73 32.58
CA ARG A 135 -2.63 -10.95 32.12
C ARG A 135 -2.56 -11.04 30.61
N GLU A 136 -2.44 -12.25 30.10
CA GLU A 136 -2.56 -12.52 28.68
C GLU A 136 -4.01 -12.29 28.23
N ASP A 137 -4.17 -11.52 27.16
CA ASP A 137 -5.42 -11.20 26.49
C ASP A 137 -5.30 -11.62 25.02
N GLU A 138 -6.32 -12.30 24.51
CA GLU A 138 -6.39 -12.75 23.12
C GLU A 138 -7.41 -11.92 22.36
N THR A 139 -6.97 -11.38 21.21
CA THR A 139 -7.87 -10.79 20.22
C THR A 139 -7.96 -11.69 19.00
N TYR A 140 -9.17 -12.12 18.68
CA TYR A 140 -9.46 -13.01 17.56
C TYR A 140 -10.23 -12.30 16.44
N LYS A 141 -9.82 -12.54 15.19
CA LYS A 141 -10.56 -12.15 13.98
C LYS A 141 -10.58 -13.28 12.97
N GLU A 142 -11.70 -13.40 12.30
CA GLU A 142 -11.95 -14.31 11.19
C GLU A 142 -12.76 -13.60 10.13
N VAL A 143 -12.36 -13.74 8.87
CA VAL A 143 -12.94 -13.03 7.73
C VAL A 143 -13.24 -14.00 6.60
N GLY A 144 -14.39 -13.81 5.95
CA GLY A 144 -14.80 -14.62 4.81
C GLY A 144 -14.18 -14.12 3.50
N LEU A 145 -13.63 -15.02 2.69
CA LEU A 145 -13.00 -14.69 1.40
C LEU A 145 -13.96 -13.90 0.49
N LYS A 146 -15.24 -14.29 0.47
CA LYS A 146 -16.28 -13.71 -0.40
C LYS A 146 -16.49 -12.21 -0.17
N GLU A 147 -16.21 -11.69 1.02
CA GLU A 147 -16.38 -10.27 1.37
C GLU A 147 -15.27 -9.39 0.76
N TYR A 148 -14.07 -9.95 0.58
CA TYR A 148 -12.88 -9.20 0.20
C TYR A 148 -12.39 -9.48 -1.23
N ASP A 149 -12.64 -10.68 -1.75
CA ASP A 149 -12.24 -11.03 -3.11
C ASP A 149 -13.13 -10.33 -4.16
N LYS A 150 -12.63 -9.21 -4.67
CA LYS A 150 -13.24 -8.44 -5.76
C LYS A 150 -12.69 -8.83 -7.14
N GLY A 151 -12.05 -9.99 -7.28
CA GLY A 151 -11.51 -10.48 -8.55
C GLY A 151 -10.28 -9.72 -9.07
N GLN A 152 -9.60 -8.98 -8.19
CA GLN A 152 -8.39 -8.21 -8.56
C GLN A 152 -7.18 -9.14 -8.74
N ALA A 153 -6.16 -8.72 -9.50
CA ALA A 153 -5.04 -9.59 -9.90
C ALA A 153 -4.32 -10.31 -8.73
N ASN A 154 -4.09 -9.60 -7.62
CA ASN A 154 -3.47 -10.20 -6.42
C ASN A 154 -4.37 -11.24 -5.74
N TRP A 155 -5.69 -11.04 -5.79
CA TRP A 155 -6.67 -11.98 -5.24
C TRP A 155 -6.83 -13.22 -6.13
N LYS A 156 -6.75 -13.06 -7.45
CA LYS A 156 -6.72 -14.17 -8.41
C LYS A 156 -5.44 -15.02 -8.29
N SER A 157 -4.28 -14.39 -8.07
CA SER A 157 -2.98 -15.08 -8.06
C SER A 157 -2.53 -15.57 -6.68
N LYS A 158 -2.87 -14.88 -5.59
CA LYS A 158 -2.42 -15.19 -4.22
C LYS A 158 -3.57 -15.07 -3.17
N PRO A 159 -4.73 -15.72 -3.39
CA PRO A 159 -5.91 -15.52 -2.54
C PRO A 159 -5.67 -15.88 -1.06
N CYS A 160 -4.92 -16.96 -0.80
CA CYS A 160 -4.62 -17.42 0.56
C CYS A 160 -3.80 -16.39 1.35
N THR A 161 -2.77 -15.81 0.74
CA THR A 161 -1.95 -14.76 1.36
C THR A 161 -2.75 -13.48 1.55
N MET A 162 -3.61 -13.12 0.59
CA MET A 162 -4.39 -11.88 0.68
C MET A 162 -5.43 -11.94 1.80
N ILE A 163 -6.18 -13.02 1.93
CA ILE A 163 -7.21 -13.13 2.98
C ILE A 163 -6.60 -13.24 4.38
N GLU A 164 -5.43 -13.89 4.51
CA GLU A 164 -4.66 -13.87 5.75
C GLU A 164 -4.26 -12.44 6.13
N LYS A 165 -3.71 -11.66 5.19
CA LYS A 165 -3.30 -10.27 5.44
C LYS A 165 -4.45 -9.40 5.96
N VAL A 166 -5.67 -9.60 5.44
CA VAL A 166 -6.88 -8.92 5.93
C VAL A 166 -7.18 -9.31 7.38
N ALA A 167 -7.17 -10.62 7.68
CA ALA A 167 -7.41 -11.10 9.05
C ALA A 167 -6.40 -10.51 10.04
N VAL A 168 -5.12 -10.48 9.65
CA VAL A 168 -4.02 -9.95 10.46
C VAL A 168 -4.17 -8.45 10.72
N SER A 169 -4.44 -7.65 9.68
CA SER A 169 -4.58 -6.21 9.84
C SER A 169 -5.78 -5.85 10.73
N GLN A 170 -6.89 -6.57 10.62
CA GLN A 170 -8.04 -6.39 11.51
C GLN A 170 -7.75 -6.81 12.95
N ALA A 171 -7.07 -7.94 13.15
CA ALA A 171 -6.75 -8.42 14.49
C ALA A 171 -5.78 -7.48 15.21
N LEU A 172 -4.74 -6.99 14.52
CA LEU A 172 -3.78 -6.05 15.09
C LEU A 172 -4.44 -4.72 15.45
N ARG A 173 -5.29 -4.17 14.58
CA ARG A 173 -6.07 -2.94 14.89
C ARG A 173 -7.00 -3.12 16.09
N ALA A 174 -7.66 -4.27 16.19
CA ALA A 174 -8.50 -4.58 17.34
C ALA A 174 -7.70 -4.80 18.64
N ALA A 175 -6.49 -5.36 18.52
CA ALA A 175 -5.60 -5.63 19.64
C ALA A 175 -4.83 -4.39 20.10
N PHE A 176 -4.58 -3.38 19.26
CA PHE A 176 -3.89 -2.16 19.69
C PHE A 176 -4.58 -0.89 19.13
N PRO A 177 -5.82 -0.59 19.54
CA PRO A 177 -6.60 0.49 18.94
C PRO A 177 -5.92 1.87 18.99
N THR A 178 -5.14 2.15 20.03
CA THR A 178 -4.38 3.40 20.18
C THR A 178 -3.25 3.53 19.16
N ASP A 179 -2.61 2.41 18.81
CA ASP A 179 -1.44 2.40 17.93
C ASP A 179 -1.83 2.47 16.46
N TYR A 180 -3.09 2.15 16.15
CA TYR A 180 -3.64 2.19 14.80
C TYR A 180 -4.82 3.17 14.67
N GLU A 181 -5.00 4.07 15.63
CA GLU A 181 -6.01 5.12 15.56
C GLU A 181 -5.84 5.91 14.25
N GLY A 182 -6.92 6.12 13.49
CA GLY A 182 -6.86 6.85 12.22
C GLY A 182 -6.35 6.07 11.01
N LEU A 183 -6.05 4.77 11.12
CA LEU A 183 -5.69 3.89 9.99
C LEU A 183 -6.89 3.09 9.44
N TYR A 184 -8.09 3.66 9.47
CA TYR A 184 -9.26 3.01 8.90
C TYR A 184 -9.18 3.04 7.37
N THR A 185 -9.24 1.85 6.76
CA THR A 185 -9.39 1.71 5.31
C THR A 185 -10.86 1.86 4.93
N ASP A 186 -11.17 2.62 3.87
CA ASP A 186 -12.53 2.86 3.33
C ASP A 186 -13.36 1.58 3.08
N VAL A 187 -12.70 0.42 3.01
CA VAL A 187 -13.36 -0.89 2.85
C VAL A 187 -14.28 -1.24 4.04
N GLU A 188 -14.06 -0.67 5.23
CA GLU A 188 -14.90 -0.90 6.44
C GLU A 188 -15.91 0.23 6.70
N MET A 189 -15.68 1.41 6.12
CA MET A 189 -16.62 2.54 6.12
C MET A 189 -17.40 2.50 4.82
N GLY A 190 -18.39 1.60 4.72
CA GLY A 190 -19.20 1.47 3.51
C GLY A 190 -19.62 2.83 2.99
N SER A 191 -19.04 3.25 1.84
CA SER A 191 -19.36 4.45 1.07
C SER A 191 -19.98 5.58 1.91
N GLN A 192 -19.27 6.02 2.96
CA GLN A 192 -19.61 7.30 3.57
C GLN A 192 -19.02 8.33 2.62
N GLU A 193 -19.89 8.86 1.77
CA GLU A 193 -19.63 10.04 0.98
C GLU A 193 -18.91 11.07 1.86
N TYR A 194 -17.68 11.40 1.51
CA TYR A 194 -17.09 12.69 1.86
C TYR A 194 -17.77 13.79 1.04
N SER A 195 -19.10 13.78 0.97
CA SER A 195 -19.90 14.89 0.48
C SER A 195 -20.24 15.77 1.67
N SER A 196 -19.48 16.86 1.79
CA SER A 196 -20.06 18.15 2.16
C SER A 196 -20.64 18.29 3.58
N ASN A 197 -19.78 18.42 4.60
CA ASN A 197 -20.16 19.15 5.81
C ASN A 197 -19.78 20.65 5.68
N MET A 198 -20.62 21.41 4.98
CA MET A 198 -20.76 22.87 5.09
C MET A 198 -22.25 23.22 4.99
N PRO A 199 -22.71 24.30 5.64
CA PRO A 199 -24.10 24.47 6.09
C PRO A 199 -25.10 24.64 4.95
N LYS A 200 -26.25 23.97 5.12
CA LYS A 200 -27.39 23.93 4.20
C LYS A 200 -28.03 25.31 3.99
N SER A 201 -28.28 25.65 2.74
CA SER A 201 -29.46 26.41 2.33
C SER A 201 -30.48 25.44 1.73
N GLU A 202 -31.60 25.22 2.43
CA GLU A 202 -32.76 24.42 2.00
C GLU A 202 -33.87 25.34 1.42
N PRO A 203 -34.96 24.83 0.81
CA PRO A 203 -35.21 23.49 0.25
C PRO A 203 -35.97 23.50 -1.12
N SER A 204 -36.04 22.34 -1.79
CA SER A 204 -37.28 21.91 -2.45
C SER A 204 -37.32 20.39 -2.67
N ASN A 205 -38.38 19.78 -2.12
CA ASN A 205 -38.75 18.36 -2.20
C ASN A 205 -39.00 17.85 -3.63
N THR A 206 -38.61 16.61 -3.91
CA THR A 206 -39.55 15.52 -4.27
C THR A 206 -38.91 14.15 -4.08
N GLU A 207 -39.72 13.23 -3.58
CA GLU A 207 -39.40 11.87 -3.13
C GLU A 207 -39.30 10.84 -4.28
N ASN A 208 -38.67 9.70 -3.94
CA ASN A 208 -38.69 8.37 -4.60
C ASN A 208 -37.77 8.24 -5.85
N THR A 209 -36.96 7.19 -6.05
CA THR A 209 -36.97 5.77 -5.68
C THR A 209 -35.55 5.21 -5.65
N ASN A 210 -35.37 4.09 -4.93
CA ASN A 210 -34.21 3.18 -5.04
C ASN A 210 -33.77 2.94 -6.49
N ASP A 211 -32.48 3.07 -6.77
CA ASP A 211 -31.80 2.27 -7.78
C ASP A 211 -30.33 2.10 -7.40
N VAL A 212 -29.95 0.84 -7.19
CA VAL A 212 -28.57 0.37 -7.13
C VAL A 212 -28.02 0.50 -8.54
N ILE A 213 -27.18 1.51 -8.79
CA ILE A 213 -26.51 1.63 -10.08
C ILE A 213 -25.28 0.73 -10.07
N GLU A 214 -25.45 -0.43 -10.69
CA GLU A 214 -24.39 -1.25 -11.27
C GLU A 214 -23.48 -0.39 -12.17
N GLY A 215 -22.26 -0.13 -11.72
CA GLY A 215 -21.17 0.35 -12.57
C GLY A 215 -20.35 -0.83 -13.10
N GLN A 216 -20.63 -1.24 -14.34
CA GLN A 216 -19.90 -2.27 -15.08
C GLN A 216 -18.38 -2.03 -15.07
N CYS A 217 -17.60 -2.92 -14.43
CA CYS A 217 -16.16 -3.02 -14.67
C CYS A 217 -15.93 -3.61 -16.07
N ARG A 218 -15.47 -2.79 -17.01
CA ARG A 218 -14.76 -3.30 -18.20
C ARG A 218 -13.29 -3.47 -17.84
N GLU A 219 -12.84 -4.72 -17.82
CA GLU A 219 -11.44 -5.11 -17.63
C GLU A 219 -10.55 -4.53 -18.74
N ILE A 220 -9.38 -4.00 -18.36
CA ILE A 220 -8.19 -3.99 -19.21
C ILE A 220 -7.02 -4.44 -18.33
N ASN A 221 -6.52 -5.66 -18.58
CA ASN A 221 -5.25 -6.16 -18.03
C ASN A 221 -4.10 -5.33 -18.60
N ASP A 222 -3.68 -4.29 -17.87
CA ASP A 222 -2.61 -3.41 -18.31
C ASP A 222 -1.21 -3.95 -17.96
N MET A 223 -1.10 -4.89 -17.01
CA MET A 223 0.19 -5.36 -16.48
C MET A 223 0.97 -6.31 -17.41
N ASP A 224 0.28 -6.99 -18.34
CA ASP A 224 0.89 -7.80 -19.40
C ASP A 224 1.21 -6.97 -20.66
N GLN A 225 0.79 -5.71 -20.70
CA GLN A 225 1.13 -4.83 -21.81
C GLN A 225 2.60 -4.45 -21.76
N LEU A 226 3.20 -4.27 -22.94
CA LEU A 226 4.56 -3.77 -23.06
C LEU A 226 4.65 -2.34 -22.57
N ILE A 227 5.75 -2.01 -21.91
CA ILE A 227 6.02 -0.62 -21.51
C ILE A 227 6.16 0.30 -22.74
N ALA A 228 5.73 1.54 -22.58
CA ALA A 228 5.93 2.57 -23.59
C ALA A 228 7.42 2.96 -23.68
N HIS A 229 7.84 3.44 -24.86
CA HIS A 229 9.22 3.88 -25.08
C HIS A 229 9.66 4.94 -24.07
N GLU A 230 8.75 5.84 -23.68
CA GLU A 230 9.01 6.90 -22.72
C GLU A 230 9.29 6.39 -21.31
N GLU A 231 8.58 5.36 -20.85
CA GLU A 231 8.80 4.71 -19.55
C GLU A 231 10.18 4.05 -19.51
N ARG A 232 10.58 3.39 -20.61
CA ARG A 232 11.92 2.83 -20.76
C ARG A 232 12.99 3.92 -20.72
N THR A 233 12.81 5.02 -21.46
CA THR A 233 13.78 6.13 -21.47
C THR A 233 13.93 6.76 -20.09
N ARG A 234 12.84 6.91 -19.33
CA ARG A 234 12.88 7.44 -17.95
C ARG A 234 13.72 6.57 -17.01
N LEU A 235 13.67 5.24 -17.12
CA LEU A 235 14.53 4.35 -16.33
C LEU A 235 16.01 4.62 -16.63
N PHE A 236 16.39 4.66 -17.91
CA PHE A 236 17.78 4.91 -18.29
C PHE A 236 18.24 6.31 -17.87
N ASP A 237 17.41 7.33 -18.03
CA ASP A 237 17.73 8.70 -17.63
C ASP A 237 17.93 8.81 -16.11
N ASN A 238 17.09 8.13 -15.32
CA ASN A 238 17.19 8.15 -13.86
C ASN A 238 18.47 7.47 -13.36
N VAL A 239 18.82 6.30 -13.90
CA VAL A 239 20.02 5.57 -13.47
C VAL A 239 21.29 6.27 -13.97
N THR A 240 21.28 6.82 -15.19
CA THR A 240 22.43 7.56 -15.76
C THR A 240 22.66 8.89 -15.03
N LYS A 241 21.63 9.54 -14.48
CA LYS A 241 21.78 10.74 -13.64
C LYS A 241 22.51 10.48 -12.32
N ILE A 242 22.42 9.26 -11.81
CA ILE A 242 22.93 8.90 -10.48
C ILE A 242 24.31 8.25 -10.60
N TYR A 243 24.47 7.34 -11.56
CA TYR A 243 25.70 6.57 -11.76
C TYR A 243 26.54 7.03 -12.95
N GLY A 244 26.16 8.10 -13.65
CA GLY A 244 26.85 8.53 -14.86
C GLY A 244 26.85 7.45 -15.94
N GLU A 245 28.00 7.28 -16.63
CA GLU A 245 28.14 6.30 -17.72
C GLU A 245 27.95 4.84 -17.24
N ASP A 246 28.17 4.55 -15.96
CA ASP A 246 28.03 3.21 -15.37
C ASP A 246 26.57 2.78 -15.16
N GLY A 247 25.62 3.73 -15.20
CA GLY A 247 24.20 3.43 -15.01
C GLY A 247 23.63 2.46 -16.04
N VAL A 248 24.16 2.48 -17.26
CA VAL A 248 23.77 1.55 -18.33
C VAL A 248 24.25 0.12 -18.03
N ASN A 249 25.41 -0.04 -17.39
CA ASN A 249 25.95 -1.34 -17.02
C ASN A 249 25.16 -1.94 -15.85
N ILE A 250 24.75 -1.12 -14.88
CA ILE A 250 23.90 -1.54 -13.76
C ILE A 250 22.55 -2.08 -14.23
N ILE A 251 21.88 -1.39 -15.17
CA ILE A 251 20.62 -1.87 -15.74
C ILE A 251 20.81 -3.20 -16.47
N LYS A 252 21.93 -3.39 -17.18
CA LYS A 252 22.24 -4.66 -17.86
C LYS A 252 22.45 -5.79 -16.87
N GLU A 253 23.26 -5.60 -15.83
CA GLU A 253 23.50 -6.62 -14.79
C GLU A 253 22.20 -7.05 -14.12
N ILE A 254 21.33 -6.10 -13.79
CA ILE A 254 20.04 -6.40 -13.16
C ILE A 254 19.10 -7.10 -14.17
N CYS A 255 19.03 -6.64 -15.43
CA CYS A 255 18.30 -7.36 -16.47
C CYS A 255 18.76 -8.80 -16.65
N ASP A 256 20.08 -9.04 -16.65
CA ASP A 256 20.66 -10.37 -16.76
C ASP A 256 20.29 -11.25 -15.55
N SER A 257 20.25 -10.66 -14.34
CA SER A 257 19.84 -11.37 -13.12
C SER A 257 18.38 -11.85 -13.14
N PHE A 258 17.51 -11.14 -13.87
CA PHE A 258 16.11 -11.53 -14.09
C PHE A 258 15.92 -12.40 -15.35
N GLY A 259 16.98 -12.67 -16.12
CA GLY A 259 16.92 -13.43 -17.36
C GLY A 259 16.27 -12.68 -18.52
N PHE A 260 16.29 -11.34 -18.51
CA PHE A 260 15.71 -10.52 -19.58
C PHE A 260 16.71 -10.30 -20.72
N GLU A 261 16.42 -10.83 -21.92
CA GLU A 261 17.28 -10.62 -23.10
C GLU A 261 17.32 -9.15 -23.57
N SER A 262 16.29 -8.35 -23.28
CA SER A 262 16.23 -6.95 -23.70
C SER A 262 15.23 -6.11 -22.91
N THR A 263 15.59 -4.85 -22.64
CA THR A 263 14.66 -3.86 -22.08
C THR A 263 13.58 -3.38 -23.07
N LYS A 264 13.63 -3.80 -24.35
CA LYS A 264 12.70 -3.34 -25.41
C LYS A 264 11.33 -4.03 -25.40
N LYS A 265 11.20 -5.19 -24.75
CA LYS A 265 9.98 -6.01 -24.76
C LYS A 265 9.52 -6.38 -23.33
N LEU A 266 9.82 -5.53 -22.36
CA LEU A 266 9.38 -5.75 -20.99
C LEU A 266 7.89 -5.44 -20.85
N THR A 267 7.17 -6.33 -20.17
CA THR A 267 5.80 -6.01 -19.70
C THR A 267 5.86 -5.00 -18.56
N LYS A 268 4.75 -4.30 -18.28
CA LYS A 268 4.66 -3.37 -17.14
C LYS A 268 5.02 -4.04 -15.81
N GLN A 269 4.65 -5.31 -15.61
CA GLN A 269 5.07 -6.08 -14.43
C GLN A 269 6.58 -6.32 -14.38
N GLN A 270 7.20 -6.72 -15.50
CA GLN A 270 8.64 -6.96 -15.56
C GLN A 270 9.44 -5.67 -15.36
N TYR A 271 8.96 -4.56 -15.90
CA TYR A 271 9.53 -3.24 -15.70
C TYR A 271 9.43 -2.78 -14.24
N PHE A 272 8.30 -3.01 -13.58
CA PHE A 272 8.15 -2.68 -12.16
C PHE A 272 9.19 -3.41 -11.29
N ASN A 273 9.35 -4.71 -11.49
CA ASN A 273 10.34 -5.51 -10.77
C ASN A 273 11.78 -5.04 -11.05
N LEU A 274 12.07 -4.63 -12.29
CA LEU A 274 13.37 -4.09 -12.68
C LEU A 274 13.67 -2.75 -11.97
N VAL A 275 12.68 -1.84 -11.91
CA VAL A 275 12.80 -0.55 -11.22
C VAL A 275 13.01 -0.75 -9.72
N GLU A 276 12.28 -1.68 -9.11
CA GLU A 276 12.40 -2.01 -7.69
C GLU A 276 13.83 -2.52 -7.37
N ALA A 277 14.36 -3.45 -8.16
CA ALA A 277 15.71 -3.97 -7.98
C ALA A 277 16.81 -2.91 -8.18
N VAL A 278 16.61 -1.97 -9.12
CA VAL A 278 17.52 -0.82 -9.31
C VAL A 278 17.51 0.08 -8.08
N ASN A 279 16.33 0.40 -7.54
CA ASN A 279 16.20 1.21 -6.34
C ASN A 279 16.81 0.53 -5.11
N GLU A 280 16.61 -0.78 -4.95
CA GLU A 280 17.24 -1.54 -3.86
C GLU A 280 18.77 -1.53 -3.93
N ARG A 281 19.34 -1.60 -5.13
CA ARG A 281 20.79 -1.48 -5.31
C ARG A 281 21.29 -0.08 -4.97
N MET A 282 20.56 0.95 -5.38
CA MET A 282 20.86 2.34 -5.00
C MET A 282 20.91 2.56 -3.50
N VAL A 283 19.91 2.07 -2.77
CA VAL A 283 19.89 2.18 -1.32
C VAL A 283 21.08 1.44 -0.68
N LYS A 284 21.46 0.28 -1.22
CA LYS A 284 22.62 -0.48 -0.70
C LYS A 284 23.95 0.23 -0.94
N ASP A 285 24.14 0.82 -2.12
CA ASP A 285 25.39 1.50 -2.47
C ASP A 285 25.55 2.80 -1.65
N GLU A 286 24.46 3.53 -1.39
CA GLU A 286 24.46 4.73 -0.53
C GLU A 286 24.74 4.40 0.96
N ILE A 287 24.24 3.25 1.45
CA ILE A 287 24.56 2.71 2.78
C ILE A 287 26.03 2.25 2.87
N GLN A 288 26.61 1.78 1.77
CA GLN A 288 28.00 1.33 1.73
C GLN A 288 28.96 2.53 1.73
N GLU A 289 28.67 3.59 0.97
CA GLU A 289 29.47 4.83 0.95
C GLU A 289 29.47 5.55 2.29
N SER A 290 28.31 5.62 2.96
CA SER A 290 28.21 6.20 4.31
C SER A 290 29.01 5.42 5.36
N LYS A 291 29.02 4.08 5.29
CA LYS A 291 29.86 3.24 6.16
C LYS A 291 31.36 3.37 5.91
N ILE A 292 31.77 3.60 4.66
CA ILE A 292 33.19 3.83 4.32
C ILE A 292 33.64 5.20 4.83
N ALA A 293 32.80 6.24 4.71
CA ALA A 293 33.08 7.57 5.23
C ALA A 293 33.23 7.61 6.77
N GLU A 294 32.54 6.74 7.50
CA GLU A 294 32.69 6.58 8.96
C GLU A 294 33.97 5.83 9.38
N LEU A 295 34.59 5.05 8.48
CA LEU A 295 35.81 4.28 8.74
C LEU A 295 37.10 5.04 8.39
N GLU A 296 37.00 6.20 7.73
CA GLU A 296 38.15 7.06 7.37
C GLU A 296 38.45 8.16 8.41
N TRP A 297 37.88 8.06 9.62
CA TRP A 297 38.19 8.90 10.79
C TRP A 297 38.92 8.13 11.91
#